data_AF-A0A2H1VF36-F1
#
_entry.id   AF-A0A2H1VF36-F1
#
_cell.length_a   1.000
_cell.length_b   1.000
_cell.length_c   1.000
_cell.angle_alpha   90.00
_cell.angle_beta   90.00
_cell.angle_gamma   90.00
#
_symmetry.space_group_name_H-M   'P 1'
#
loop_
_entity.id
_entity.type
_entity.pdbx_description
1 polymer ?
#
loop_
_entity_poly.entity_id
_entity_poly.type
_entity_poly.pdbx_seq_one_letter_code
_entity_poly.pdbx_strand_id
1 'polypeptide(L)' 'MRAVLLLCALVHLVVGQDVNDMVNMPKYDQRYDYLDVDAIFTNKRLVRNYVDCLINAVRCTPEGKALK' A
#
# COMPACT_ATOMS: atom_id res chain seq x y z
N MET A 1 -45.63 5.53 -3.23
CA MET A 1 -44.77 6.28 -4.17
C MET A 1 -43.50 6.83 -3.50
N ARG A 2 -43.60 7.66 -2.45
CA ARG A 2 -42.42 8.18 -1.71
C ARG A 2 -41.52 7.09 -1.10
N ALA A 3 -42.10 6.05 -0.50
CA ALA A 3 -41.33 4.95 0.09
C ALA A 3 -40.53 4.14 -0.94
N VAL A 4 -41.06 3.98 -2.17
CA VAL A 4 -40.38 3.27 -3.27
C VAL A 4 -39.19 4.07 -3.77
N LEU A 5 -39.35 5.39 -3.92
CA LEU A 5 -38.26 6.29 -4.33
C LEU A 5 -37.13 6.32 -3.28
N LEU A 6 -37.47 6.30 -1.99
CA LEU A 6 -36.49 6.22 -0.91
C LEU A 6 -35.72 4.88 -0.90
N LEU A 7 -36.42 3.77 -1.14
CA LEU A 7 -35.77 2.45 -1.25
C LEU A 7 -34.83 2.37 -2.45
N CYS A 8 -35.23 2.88 -3.62
CA CYS A 8 -34.36 2.93 -4.80
C CYS A 8 -33.12 3.81 -4.56
N ALA A 9 -33.27 4.94 -3.87
CA ALA A 9 -32.15 5.83 -3.53
C ALA A 9 -31.13 5.15 -2.59
N LEU A 10 -31.61 4.38 -1.60
CA LEU A 10 -30.74 3.61 -0.71
C LEU A 10 -29.96 2.52 -1.45
N VAL A 11 -30.61 1.84 -2.41
CA VAL A 11 -29.95 0.83 -3.25
C VAL A 11 -28.85 1.46 -4.09
N HIS A 12 -29.09 2.63 -4.72
CA HIS A 12 -28.05 3.32 -5.47
C HIS A 12 -26.87 3.79 -4.61
N LEU A 13 -27.10 4.16 -3.36
CA LEU A 13 -26.05 4.58 -2.42
C LEU A 13 -25.16 3.41 -1.99
N VAL A 14 -25.72 2.21 -1.83
CA VAL A 14 -24.98 0.99 -1.46
C VAL A 14 -24.14 0.46 -2.62
N VAL A 15 -24.63 0.53 -3.86
CA VAL A 15 -23.93 -0.04 -5.04
C VAL A 15 -22.88 0.94 -5.61
N GLY A 16 -22.82 2.18 -5.12
CA GLY A 16 -21.86 3.20 -5.57
C GLY A 16 -20.43 3.07 -5.04
N GLN A 17 -20.12 2.03 -4.24
CA GLN A 17 -18.74 1.77 -3.81
C GLN A 17 -18.01 1.01 -4.93
N ASP A 18 -17.25 1.73 -5.75
CA ASP A 18 -16.53 1.17 -6.90
C ASP A 18 -15.38 0.26 -6.42
N VAL A 19 -15.65 -1.04 -6.33
CA VAL A 19 -14.67 -2.07 -5.97
C VAL A 19 -13.54 -2.20 -7.01
N ASN A 20 -13.68 -1.62 -8.20
CA ASN A 20 -12.69 -1.71 -9.25
C ASN A 20 -11.47 -0.82 -9.00
N ASP A 21 -11.58 0.19 -8.13
CA ASP A 21 -10.47 1.09 -7.80
C ASP A 21 -9.32 0.35 -7.09
N MET A 22 -9.60 -0.73 -6.36
CA MET A 22 -8.56 -1.50 -5.64
C MET A 22 -7.75 -2.42 -6.57
N VAL A 23 -8.31 -2.85 -7.70
CA VAL A 23 -7.66 -3.80 -8.63
C VAL A 23 -6.59 -3.12 -9.46
N ASN A 24 -6.78 -1.84 -9.77
CA ASN A 24 -5.87 -1.06 -10.60
C ASN A 24 -4.77 -0.35 -9.80
N MET A 25 -4.70 -0.57 -8.48
CA MET A 25 -3.64 0.00 -7.66
C MET A 25 -2.30 -0.67 -8.01
N PRO A 26 -1.22 0.09 -8.22
CA PRO A 26 0.10 -0.48 -8.47
C PRO A 26 0.53 -1.34 -7.29
N LYS A 27 0.65 -2.65 -7.53
CA LYS A 27 1.17 -3.60 -6.54
C LYS A 27 2.69 -3.50 -6.47
N TYR A 28 3.21 -3.75 -5.28
CA TYR A 28 4.64 -3.94 -5.09
C TYR A 28 5.10 -5.25 -5.77
N ASP A 29 6.41 -5.35 -5.98
CA ASP A 29 7.01 -6.50 -6.66
C ASP A 29 6.94 -7.78 -5.79
N GLN A 30 6.43 -8.88 -6.35
CA GLN A 30 6.27 -10.17 -5.68
C GLN A 30 7.59 -10.74 -5.15
N ARG A 31 8.74 -10.30 -5.67
CA ARG A 31 10.06 -10.69 -5.16
C ARG A 31 10.26 -10.37 -3.68
N TYR A 32 9.49 -9.44 -3.12
CA TYR A 32 9.56 -9.05 -1.71
C TYR A 32 8.51 -9.73 -0.81
N ASP A 33 7.68 -10.64 -1.33
CA ASP A 33 6.63 -11.32 -0.54
C ASP A 33 7.19 -12.18 0.61
N TYR A 34 8.44 -12.66 0.47
CA TYR A 34 9.12 -13.49 1.46
C TYR A 34 10.24 -12.72 2.22
N LEU A 35 10.20 -11.39 2.18
CA LEU A 35 11.20 -10.56 2.87
C LEU A 35 11.01 -10.65 4.39
N ASP A 36 12.05 -11.08 5.09
CA ASP A 36 12.06 -11.12 6.56
C ASP A 36 12.30 -9.72 7.15
N VAL A 37 11.21 -9.02 7.45
CA VAL A 37 11.23 -7.69 8.07
C VAL A 37 11.76 -7.71 9.50
N ASP A 38 11.59 -8.81 10.23
CA ASP A 38 12.04 -8.92 11.62
C ASP A 38 13.57 -9.00 11.67
N ALA A 39 14.19 -9.73 10.74
CA ALA A 39 15.64 -9.76 10.58
C ALA A 39 16.22 -8.37 10.25
N ILE A 40 15.50 -7.56 9.46
CA ILE A 40 15.92 -6.18 9.14
C ILE A 40 15.83 -5.31 10.40
N PHE A 41 14.69 -5.34 11.10
CA PHE A 41 14.47 -4.49 12.28
C PHE A 41 15.35 -4.85 13.48
N THR A 42 15.72 -6.11 13.61
CA THR A 42 16.65 -6.57 14.65
C THR A 42 18.08 -6.04 14.41
N ASN A 43 18.44 -5.75 13.16
CA ASN A 43 19.76 -5.26 12.81
C ASN A 43 19.80 -3.73 12.67
N LYS A 44 20.25 -3.05 13.73
CA LYS A 44 20.39 -1.58 13.78
C LYS A 44 21.15 -0.98 12.59
N ARG A 45 22.15 -1.68 12.04
CA ARG A 45 22.92 -1.22 10.88
C ARG A 45 22.07 -1.24 9.61
N LEU A 46 21.28 -2.29 9.39
CA LEU A 46 20.39 -2.40 8.24
C LEU A 46 19.31 -1.33 8.30
N VAL A 47 18.59 -1.22 9.43
CA VAL A 47 17.56 -0.20 9.63
C VAL A 47 18.09 1.19 9.32
N ARG A 48 19.25 1.54 9.87
CA ARG A 48 19.85 2.86 9.64
C ARG A 48 20.16 3.11 8.17
N ASN A 49 20.67 2.12 7.44
CA ASN A 49 20.91 2.27 6.01
C ASN A 49 19.63 2.49 5.20
N TYR A 50 18.53 1.79 5.52
CA TYR A 50 17.24 2.00 4.85
C TYR A 50 16.67 3.37 5.18
N VAL A 51 16.67 3.78 6.44
CA VAL A 51 16.18 5.10 6.88
C VAL A 51 16.99 6.23 6.25
N ASP A 52 18.32 6.17 6.33
CA ASP A 52 19.21 7.19 5.79
C ASP A 52 19.06 7.30 4.25
N CYS A 53 18.74 6.19 3.57
CA CYS A 53 18.38 6.18 2.16
C CYS A 53 17.05 6.91 1.88
N LEU A 54 16.00 6.61 2.65
CA LEU A 54 14.66 7.18 2.45
C LEU A 54 14.64 8.70 2.67
N ILE A 55 15.47 9.20 3.59
CA ILE A 55 15.66 10.64 3.83
C ILE A 55 16.68 11.30 2.89
N ASN A 56 17.20 10.59 1.89
CA ASN A 56 18.22 11.08 0.94
C ASN A 56 19.58 11.45 1.56
N ALA A 57 19.91 10.96 2.76
CA ALA A 57 21.21 11.20 3.38
C ALA A 57 22.32 10.38 2.73
N VAL A 58 21.99 9.18 2.21
CA VAL A 58 22.92 8.28 1.51
C VAL A 58 22.30 7.68 0.25
N ARG A 59 23.12 7.04 -0.60
CA ARG A 59 22.61 6.32 -1.76
C ARG A 59 21.85 5.06 -1.33
N CYS A 60 20.68 4.85 -1.92
CA CYS A 60 19.86 3.68 -1.70
C CYS A 60 20.41 2.43 -2.39
N THR A 61 20.29 1.28 -1.71
CA THR A 61 20.40 -0.04 -2.32
C THR A 61 19.28 -0.25 -3.34
N PRO A 62 19.39 -1.23 -4.27
CA PRO A 62 18.30 -1.54 -5.20
C PRO A 62 16.96 -1.81 -4.50
N GLU A 63 16.97 -2.51 -3.35
CA GLU A 63 15.78 -2.69 -2.53
C GLU A 63 15.27 -1.39 -1.92
N GLY A 64 16.14 -0.59 -1.31
CA GLY A 64 15.75 0.69 -0.73
C GLY A 64 15.15 1.65 -1.75
N LYS A 65 15.52 1.51 -3.04
CA LYS A 65 14.89 2.25 -4.15
C LYS A 65 13.50 1.74 -4.50
N ALA A 66 13.24 0.43 -4.36
CA ALA A 66 11.92 -0.12 -4.59
C ALA A 66 10.93 0.26 -3.48
N LEU A 67 11.44 0.61 -2.29
CA LEU A 67 10.64 1.07 -1.15
C LEU A 67 10.36 2.58 -1.12
N LYS A 68 11.03 3.36 -1.97
CA LYS A 68 10.96 4.83 -1.98
C LYS A 68 9.96 5.33 -3.00
#